data_AF-A0A3P7K751-F1
#
_entry.id   AF-A0A3P7K751-F1
#
_cell.length_a   1.000
_cell.length_b   1.000
_cell.length_c   1.000
_cell.angle_alpha   90.00
_cell.angle_beta   90.00
_cell.angle_gamma   90.00
#
_symmetry.space_group_name_H-M   'P 1'
#
loop_
_entity.id
_entity.type
_entity.pdbx_description
1 polymer ?
#
loop_
_entity_poly.entity_id
_entity_poly.type
_entity_poly.pdbx_seq_one_letter_code
_entity_poly.pdbx_strand_id
1 'polypeptide(L)'
;MSIAYLDPGNIESDLQSGAIGRFQLIWVLLLAHVLGLLLQRLAARIGVVSGKHMAEIAHSYYPRVPRIILWIMVEIAIIASDMQEVIGTAISLYLLTDGFIPLYAGVLITICDTFTFLFFER
;
A
#
# COMPACT_ATOMS: atom_id res chain seq x y z
N MET A 1 2.84 -2.58 10.72
CA MET A 1 2.11 -2.52 9.43
C MET A 1 0.94 -1.52 9.43
N SER A 2 0.86 -0.58 10.38
CA SER A 2 -0.19 0.47 10.33
C SER A 2 0.14 1.62 9.39
N ILE A 3 1.40 1.75 8.96
CA ILE A 3 1.87 2.84 8.10
C ILE A 3 1.32 2.74 6.67
N ALA A 4 1.02 1.53 6.19
CA ALA A 4 0.42 1.29 4.89
C ALA A 4 -1.07 1.70 4.78
N TYR A 5 -1.68 2.15 5.88
CA TYR A 5 -3.02 2.76 5.88
C TYR A 5 -2.97 4.29 5.78
N LEU A 6 -1.77 4.87 5.81
CA LEU A 6 -1.51 6.32 5.70
C LEU A 6 -0.81 6.66 4.39
N ASP A 7 -0.92 5.79 3.40
CA ASP A 7 -0.41 6.01 2.05
C ASP A 7 -1.21 7.12 1.34
N PRO A 8 -0.58 7.81 0.37
CA PRO A 8 -1.19 8.96 -0.29
C PRO A 8 -2.54 8.66 -0.95
N GLY A 9 -2.74 7.47 -1.49
CA GLY A 9 -3.98 7.16 -2.20
C GLY A 9 -5.14 6.79 -1.29
N ASN A 10 -4.91 6.15 -0.13
CA ASN A 10 -5.96 6.05 0.89
C ASN A 10 -6.41 7.45 1.34
N ILE A 11 -5.46 8.37 1.60
CA ILE A 11 -5.76 9.75 1.98
C ILE A 11 -6.52 10.49 0.87
N GLU A 12 -6.09 10.38 -0.39
CA GLU A 12 -6.77 10.98 -1.54
C GLU A 12 -8.22 10.49 -1.64
N SER A 13 -8.42 9.16 -1.58
CA SER A 13 -9.75 8.56 -1.73
C SER A 13 -10.69 8.95 -0.58
N ASP A 14 -10.17 9.03 0.65
CA ASP A 14 -10.93 9.44 1.84
C ASP A 14 -11.30 10.92 1.78
N LEU A 15 -10.36 11.79 1.35
CA LEU A 15 -10.62 13.22 1.16
C LEU A 15 -11.63 13.47 0.03
N GLN A 16 -11.50 12.76 -1.09
CA GLN A 16 -12.45 12.88 -2.20
C GLN A 16 -13.85 12.40 -1.79
N SER A 17 -13.93 11.27 -1.10
CA SER A 17 -15.18 10.73 -0.57
C SER A 17 -15.79 11.65 0.48
N GLY A 18 -14.98 12.28 1.34
CA GLY A 18 -15.40 13.29 2.30
C GLY A 18 -15.85 14.60 1.66
N ALA A 19 -15.23 15.02 0.55
CA ALA A 19 -15.65 16.21 -0.18
C ALA A 19 -17.05 16.05 -0.78
N ILE A 20 -17.38 14.85 -1.26
CA ILE A 20 -18.68 14.53 -1.88
C ILE A 20 -19.72 14.16 -0.81
N GLY A 21 -19.40 13.20 0.05
CA GLY A 21 -20.30 12.60 1.05
C GLY A 21 -20.27 13.27 2.44
N ARG A 22 -19.45 14.31 2.63
CA ARG A 22 -19.23 14.97 3.93
C ARG A 22 -18.94 13.93 5.02
N PHE A 23 -19.64 14.02 6.14
CA PHE A 23 -19.46 13.13 7.29
C PHE A 23 -20.28 11.83 7.22
N GLN A 24 -21.02 11.58 6.14
CA GLN A 24 -21.91 10.42 6.04
C GLN A 24 -21.16 9.09 5.96
N LEU A 25 -19.88 9.12 5.55
CA LEU A 25 -19.06 7.93 5.31
C LEU A 25 -18.15 7.55 6.48
N ILE A 26 -18.11 8.34 7.57
CA ILE A 26 -17.22 8.09 8.72
C ILE A 26 -17.47 6.70 9.33
N TRP A 27 -18.72 6.26 9.42
CA TRP A 27 -19.03 4.95 10.00
C TRP A 27 -18.51 3.80 9.13
N VAL A 28 -18.50 3.98 7.80
CA VAL A 28 -17.94 3.01 6.85
C VAL A 28 -16.43 2.95 7.01
N LEU A 29 -15.78 4.11 7.08
CA LEU A 29 -14.34 4.23 7.29
C LEU A 29 -13.91 3.56 8.60
N LEU A 30 -14.63 3.81 9.69
CA LEU A 30 -14.39 3.18 10.99
C LEU A 30 -14.51 1.65 10.91
N LEU A 31 -15.58 1.16 10.27
CA LEU A 31 -15.82 -0.27 10.11
C LEU A 31 -14.72 -0.93 9.27
N ALA A 32 -14.27 -0.28 8.20
CA ALA A 32 -13.17 -0.75 7.36
C ALA A 32 -11.87 -0.92 8.17
N HIS A 33 -11.54 0.06 9.03
CA HIS A 33 -10.37 -0.02 9.91
C HIS A 33 -10.48 -1.16 10.94
N VAL A 34 -11.66 -1.37 11.54
CA VAL A 34 -11.88 -2.47 12.49
C VAL A 34 -11.71 -3.83 11.81
N LEU A 35 -12.28 -4.01 10.62
CA LEU A 35 -12.10 -5.23 9.83
C LEU A 35 -10.63 -5.43 9.42
N GLY A 36 -9.94 -4.35 9.01
CA GLY A 36 -8.52 -4.37 8.70
C GLY A 36 -7.68 -4.86 9.88
N LEU A 37 -7.91 -4.32 11.08
CA LEU A 37 -7.24 -4.76 12.31
C LEU A 37 -7.49 -6.24 12.62
N LEU A 38 -8.73 -6.72 12.42
CA LEU A 38 -9.06 -8.13 12.62
C LEU A 38 -8.31 -9.04 11.65
N LEU A 39 -8.28 -8.70 10.36
CA LEU A 39 -7.56 -9.45 9.34
C LEU A 39 -6.04 -9.44 9.59
N GLN A 40 -5.48 -8.27 9.95
CA GLN A 40 -4.06 -8.13 10.29
C GLN A 40 -3.68 -9.00 11.49
N ARG A 41 -4.54 -9.06 12.52
CA ARG A 41 -4.34 -9.92 13.69
C ARG A 41 -4.34 -11.40 13.30
N LEU A 42 -5.23 -11.82 12.41
CA LEU A 42 -5.27 -13.21 11.92
C LEU A 42 -4.02 -13.55 11.12
N ALA A 43 -3.60 -12.66 10.20
CA ALA A 43 -2.37 -12.83 9.42
C ALA A 43 -1.14 -12.94 10.33
N ALA A 44 -1.03 -12.07 11.35
CA ALA A 44 0.05 -12.12 12.33
C ALA A 44 0.02 -13.42 13.14
N ARG A 45 -1.16 -13.86 13.58
CA ARG A 45 -1.30 -15.14 14.32
C ARG A 45 -0.87 -16.32 13.47
N ILE A 46 -1.22 -16.35 12.20
CA ILE A 46 -0.79 -17.40 11.27
C ILE A 46 0.74 -17.40 11.17
N GLY A 47 1.37 -16.25 10.97
CA GLY A 47 2.83 -16.12 10.92
C GLY A 47 3.52 -16.62 12.19
N VAL A 48 3.03 -16.21 13.36
CA VAL A 48 3.61 -16.58 14.66
C VAL A 48 3.42 -18.07 14.99
N VAL A 49 2.25 -18.63 14.72
CA VAL A 49 1.93 -20.03 15.08
C VAL A 49 2.52 -21.04 14.10
N SER A 50 2.48 -20.74 12.80
CA SER A 50 2.97 -21.66 11.77
C SER A 50 4.46 -21.49 11.47
N GLY A 51 5.05 -20.36 11.86
CA GLY A 51 6.42 -19.98 11.48
C GLY A 51 6.59 -19.69 9.98
N LYS A 52 5.48 -19.63 9.21
CA LYS A 52 5.47 -19.46 7.75
C LYS A 52 4.69 -18.21 7.36
N HIS A 53 5.07 -17.60 6.23
CA HIS A 53 4.31 -16.47 5.70
C HIS A 53 3.10 -16.93 4.88
N MET A 54 2.14 -16.03 4.65
CA MET A 54 0.85 -16.39 4.02
C MET A 54 1.04 -16.95 2.59
N ALA A 55 2.05 -16.46 1.85
CA ALA A 55 2.36 -16.98 0.52
C ALA A 55 2.93 -18.42 0.53
N GLU A 56 3.72 -18.83 1.54
CA GLU A 56 4.17 -20.22 1.71
C GLU A 56 3.00 -21.15 1.99
N ILE A 57 2.07 -20.71 2.84
CA ILE A 57 0.87 -21.46 3.17
C ILE A 57 0.02 -21.61 1.91
N ALA A 58 -0.25 -20.52 1.18
CA ALA A 58 -0.98 -20.57 -0.08
C ALA A 58 -0.30 -21.48 -1.11
N HIS A 59 1.03 -21.44 -1.21
CA HIS A 59 1.80 -22.33 -2.09
C HIS A 59 1.63 -23.81 -1.72
N SER A 60 1.55 -24.14 -0.43
CA SER A 60 1.40 -25.51 0.05
C SER A 60 -0.03 -26.06 -0.07
N TYR A 61 -1.05 -25.19 0.00
CA TYR A 61 -2.45 -25.57 -0.04
C TYR A 61 -3.05 -25.60 -1.46
N TYR A 62 -2.62 -24.71 -2.36
CA TYR A 62 -3.26 -24.56 -3.69
C TYR A 62 -2.51 -25.32 -4.81
N PRO A 63 -3.24 -25.90 -5.78
CA PRO A 63 -2.64 -26.47 -6.98
C PRO A 63 -2.03 -25.37 -7.87
N ARG A 64 -1.22 -25.76 -8.86
CA ARG A 64 -0.39 -24.84 -9.66
C ARG A 64 -1.15 -23.68 -10.30
N VAL A 65 -2.35 -23.93 -10.85
CA VAL A 65 -3.10 -22.91 -11.60
C VAL A 65 -3.64 -21.78 -10.70
N PRO A 66 -4.46 -22.05 -9.65
CA PRO A 66 -4.91 -21.00 -8.73
C PRO A 66 -3.75 -20.25 -8.06
N ARG A 67 -2.66 -20.95 -7.77
CA ARG A 67 -1.48 -20.36 -7.16
C ARG A 67 -0.82 -19.29 -8.04
N ILE A 68 -0.67 -19.56 -9.34
CA ILE A 68 -0.11 -18.57 -10.29
C ILE A 68 -1.06 -17.38 -10.41
N ILE A 69 -2.38 -17.62 -10.47
CA ILE A 69 -3.37 -16.53 -10.51
C ILE A 69 -3.26 -15.65 -9.26
N LEU A 70 -3.22 -16.26 -8.07
CA LEU A 70 -3.04 -15.54 -6.80
C LEU A 70 -1.74 -14.72 -6.80
N TRP A 71 -0.66 -15.30 -7.30
CA TRP A 71 0.61 -14.58 -7.41
C TRP A 71 0.49 -13.35 -8.31
N ILE A 72 -0.10 -13.48 -9.51
CA ILE A 72 -0.32 -12.35 -10.42
C ILE A 72 -1.20 -11.27 -9.78
N MET A 73 -2.29 -11.66 -9.11
CA MET A 73 -3.18 -10.70 -8.44
C MET A 73 -2.46 -9.90 -7.34
N VAL A 74 -1.63 -10.58 -6.55
CA VAL A 74 -0.84 -9.92 -5.50
C VAL A 74 0.23 -9.01 -6.11
N GLU A 75 0.90 -9.45 -7.17
CA GLU A 75 1.91 -8.65 -7.87
C GLU A 75 1.30 -7.35 -8.42
N ILE A 76 0.14 -7.44 -9.08
CA ILE A 76 -0.60 -6.28 -9.58
C ILE A 76 -1.00 -5.36 -8.42
N ALA A 77 -1.45 -5.90 -7.30
CA ALA A 77 -1.83 -5.11 -6.13
C ALA A 77 -0.64 -4.37 -5.52
N ILE A 78 0.54 -5.00 -5.45
CA ILE A 78 1.77 -4.37 -4.95
C ILE A 78 2.19 -3.22 -5.87
N ILE A 79 2.23 -3.45 -7.19
CA ILE A 79 2.56 -2.41 -8.19
C ILE A 79 1.57 -1.24 -8.10
N ALA A 80 0.28 -1.52 -7.95
CA ALA A 80 -0.75 -0.47 -7.83
C ALA A 80 -0.62 0.35 -6.53
N SER A 81 -0.18 -0.29 -5.44
CA SER A 81 0.10 0.39 -4.17
C SER A 81 1.34 1.28 -4.28
N ASP A 82 2.43 0.77 -4.85
CA ASP A 82 3.69 1.50 -5.04
C ASP A 82 3.51 2.73 -5.96
N MET A 83 2.69 2.59 -7.01
CA MET A 83 2.37 3.70 -7.91
C MET A 83 1.77 4.92 -7.17
N GLN A 84 0.96 4.70 -6.12
CA GLN A 84 0.35 5.79 -5.34
C GLN A 84 1.38 6.50 -4.46
N GLU A 85 2.37 5.77 -3.94
CA GLU A 85 3.47 6.34 -3.16
C GLU A 85 4.38 7.23 -4.03
N VAL A 86 4.70 6.77 -5.24
CA VAL A 86 5.48 7.54 -6.23
C VAL A 86 4.74 8.83 -6.62
N ILE A 87 3.45 8.74 -6.95
CA ILE A 87 2.64 9.90 -7.35
C ILE A 87 2.52 10.90 -6.18
N GLY A 88 2.19 10.40 -4.98
CA GLY A 88 2.02 11.24 -3.80
C GLY A 88 3.30 11.97 -3.42
N THR A 89 4.46 11.30 -3.51
CA THR A 89 5.76 11.90 -3.22
C THR A 89 6.15 12.94 -4.28
N ALA A 90 5.92 12.65 -5.58
CA ALA A 90 6.20 13.59 -6.66
C ALA A 90 5.35 14.88 -6.54
N ILE A 91 4.06 14.75 -6.21
CA ILE A 91 3.17 15.89 -5.97
C ILE A 91 3.62 16.66 -4.71
N SER A 92 3.99 15.96 -3.64
CA SER A 92 4.46 16.58 -2.41
C SER A 92 5.72 17.41 -2.64
N LEU A 93 6.70 16.90 -3.40
CA LEU A 93 7.91 17.65 -3.76
C LEU A 93 7.61 18.87 -4.63
N TYR A 94 6.69 18.74 -5.58
CA TYR A 94 6.24 19.85 -6.41
C TYR A 94 5.63 20.98 -5.55
N LEU A 95 4.77 20.63 -4.59
CA LEU A 95 4.11 21.61 -3.70
C LEU A 95 5.07 22.21 -2.67
N LEU A 96 5.94 21.41 -2.05
CA LEU A 96 6.89 21.87 -1.04
C LEU A 96 7.95 22.82 -1.60
N THR A 97 8.27 22.70 -2.88
CA THR A 97 9.25 23.55 -3.57
C THR A 97 8.62 24.71 -4.32
N ASP A 98 7.32 25.00 -4.08
CA ASP A 98 6.56 26.06 -4.75
C ASP A 98 6.67 26.00 -6.28
N GLY A 99 6.68 24.79 -6.83
CA GLY A 99 6.78 24.52 -8.25
C GLY A 99 8.20 24.56 -8.85
N PHE A 100 9.26 24.71 -8.04
CA PHE A 100 10.64 24.66 -8.53
C PHE A 100 11.03 23.28 -9.07
N ILE A 101 10.60 22.20 -8.42
CA ILE A 101 10.81 20.83 -8.89
C ILE A 101 9.58 20.39 -9.70
N PRO A 102 9.70 20.20 -11.03
CA PRO A 102 8.59 19.73 -11.84
C PRO A 102 8.26 18.25 -11.55
N LEU A 103 7.02 17.84 -11.82
CA LEU A 103 6.50 16.51 -11.46
C LEU A 103 7.38 15.35 -11.99
N TYR A 104 7.87 15.45 -13.24
CA TYR A 104 8.72 14.44 -13.84
C TYR A 104 10.06 14.29 -13.09
N ALA A 105 10.60 15.39 -12.56
CA ALA A 105 11.81 15.36 -11.75
C ALA A 105 11.54 14.74 -10.37
N GLY A 106 10.36 15.00 -9.79
CA GLY A 106 9.90 14.32 -8.57
C GLY A 106 9.83 12.80 -8.73
N VAL A 107 9.29 12.31 -9.84
CA VAL A 107 9.24 10.87 -10.15
C VAL A 107 10.64 10.27 -10.34
N LEU A 108 11.56 11.00 -10.98
CA LEU A 108 12.95 10.54 -11.12
C LEU A 108 13.65 10.43 -9.75
N ILE A 109 13.36 11.34 -8.82
CA ILE A 109 13.91 11.31 -7.46
C ILE A 109 13.38 10.08 -6.69
N THR A 110 12.10 9.73 -6.82
CA THR A 110 11.55 8.54 -6.15
C THR A 110 12.18 7.24 -6.67
N ILE A 111 12.61 7.19 -7.94
CA ILE A 111 13.38 6.04 -8.44
C ILE A 111 14.73 5.94 -7.70
N CYS A 112 15.41 7.06 -7.44
CA CYS A 112 16.64 7.08 -6.66
C CYS A 112 16.44 6.66 -5.20
N ASP A 113 15.26 6.89 -4.61
CA ASP A 113 14.95 6.46 -3.24
C ASP A 113 14.93 4.94 -3.09
N THR A 114 14.42 4.22 -4.10
CA THR A 114 14.46 2.74 -4.09
C THR A 114 15.88 2.18 -3.99
N PHE A 115 16.87 2.86 -4.60
CA PHE A 115 18.29 2.50 -4.46
C PHE A 115 18.83 2.80 -3.05
N THR A 116 18.31 3.82 -2.38
CA THR A 116 18.66 4.16 -1.00
C THR A 116 18.20 3.05 -0.06
N PHE A 117 16.95 2.59 -0.22
CA PHE A 117 16.43 1.43 0.51
C PHE A 117 17.26 0.17 0.29
N LEU A 118 17.62 -0.14 -0.96
CA LEU A 118 18.49 -1.28 -1.29
C LEU A 118 19.88 -1.18 -0.64
N PHE A 119 20.38 0.04 -0.40
CA PHE A 119 21.65 0.27 0.28
C PHE A 119 21.56 0.06 1.79
N PHE A 120 20.40 0.33 2.40
CA PHE A 120 20.13 0.07 3.82
C PHE A 120 19.84 -1.39 4.14
N GLU A 121 19.44 -2.21 3.15
CA GLU A 121 19.14 -3.63 3.32
C GLU A 121 20.38 -4.56 3.27
N ARG A 122 21.59 -3.98 3.30
CA ARG A 122 22.88 -4.68 3.51
C ARG A 122 23.40 -4.51 4.93
#